data_AF-A0A0S8AFF2-F1
#
_entry.id   AF-A0A0S8AFF2-F1
#
_cell.length_a   1.000
_cell.length_b   1.000
_cell.length_c   1.000
_cell.angle_alpha   90.00
_cell.angle_beta   90.00
_cell.angle_gamma   90.00
#
_symmetry.space_group_name_H-M   'P 1'
#
loop_
_entity.id
_entity.type
_entity.pdbx_description
1 polymer ?
#
loop_
_entity_poly.entity_id
_entity_poly.type
_entity_poly.pdbx_seq_one_letter_code
_entity_poly.pdbx_strand_id
1 'polypeptide(L)'
;EKNLESLKKLVEYLNINPNQALIIADWIDPDREPRGFDSENSSKNDFLWSTDELKLIDGIDEETFHKLRPYITVFGNNQVNINTADVPVLLSLGPDMTEELANRIIDYRKNSPFENKNHIVRVTGLEAEGINMLDRITVKAADFRIVSQATAGEITRVIESVVDSSMNIYFWREG
;
A
#
# COMPACT_ATOMS: atom_id res chain seq x y z
N GLU A 1 -14.86 -0.52 4.43
CA GLU A 1 -14.67 0.62 5.36
C GLU A 1 -13.23 0.77 5.87
N LYS A 2 -12.66 -0.14 6.69
CA LYS A 2 -11.28 -0.01 7.21
C LYS A 2 -10.20 0.30 6.15
N ASN A 3 -10.22 -0.38 5.01
CA ASN A 3 -9.23 -0.16 3.94
C ASN A 3 -9.36 1.23 3.31
N LEU A 4 -10.59 1.73 3.14
CA LEU A 4 -10.82 3.09 2.64
C LEU A 4 -10.31 4.14 3.62
N GLU A 5 -10.58 3.99 4.92
CA GLU A 5 -10.04 4.89 5.94
C GLU A 5 -8.51 4.89 5.98
N SER A 6 -7.90 3.74 5.69
CA SER A 6 -6.45 3.62 5.59
C SER A 6 -5.90 4.36 4.38
N LEU A 7 -6.56 4.21 3.24
CA LEU A 7 -6.20 4.94 2.02
C LEU A 7 -6.37 6.45 2.21
N LYS A 8 -7.47 6.90 2.83
CA LYS A 8 -7.69 8.32 3.19
C LYS A 8 -6.53 8.86 4.03
N LYS A 9 -6.16 8.15 5.10
CA LYS A 9 -5.06 8.55 5.97
C LYS A 9 -3.72 8.60 5.24
N LEU A 10 -3.48 7.67 4.32
CA LEU A 10 -2.28 7.67 3.48
C LEU A 10 -2.26 8.88 2.53
N VAL A 11 -3.35 9.15 1.80
CA VAL A 11 -3.39 10.29 0.86
C VAL A 11 -3.27 11.63 1.60
N GLU A 12 -3.93 11.77 2.74
CA GLU A 12 -3.81 12.96 3.61
C GLU A 12 -2.36 13.19 4.04
N TYR A 13 -1.68 12.14 4.50
CA TYR A 13 -0.27 12.23 4.90
C TYR A 13 0.65 12.65 3.76
N LEU A 14 0.35 12.19 2.54
CA LEU A 14 1.13 12.51 1.34
C LEU A 14 0.78 13.88 0.73
N ASN A 15 -0.07 14.69 1.40
CA ASN A 15 -0.61 15.95 0.88
C ASN A 15 -1.30 15.79 -0.47
N ILE A 16 -2.07 14.71 -0.60
CA ILE A 16 -2.89 14.40 -1.75
C ILE A 16 -4.36 14.74 -1.41
N ASN A 17 -5.15 15.16 -2.40
CA ASN A 17 -6.57 15.50 -2.19
C ASN A 17 -7.34 14.28 -1.63
N PRO A 18 -7.98 14.36 -0.45
CA PRO A 18 -8.70 13.23 0.15
C PRO A 18 -9.82 12.65 -0.73
N ASN A 19 -10.41 13.44 -1.62
CA ASN A 19 -11.40 12.96 -2.60
C ASN A 19 -10.83 11.87 -3.51
N GLN A 20 -9.52 11.86 -3.73
CA GLN A 20 -8.89 10.83 -4.56
C GLN A 20 -8.93 9.43 -3.93
N ALA A 21 -9.02 9.31 -2.61
CA ALA A 21 -9.25 8.01 -1.98
C ALA A 21 -10.67 7.47 -2.29
N LEU A 22 -11.65 8.37 -2.46
CA LEU A 22 -13.03 8.00 -2.77
C LEU A 22 -13.16 7.51 -4.20
N ILE A 23 -12.61 8.25 -5.18
CA ILE A 23 -12.66 7.85 -6.59
C ILE A 23 -11.87 6.55 -6.85
N ILE A 24 -10.78 6.30 -6.10
CA ILE A 24 -10.05 5.03 -6.19
C ILE A 24 -10.91 3.88 -5.64
N ALA A 25 -11.69 4.11 -4.57
CA ALA A 25 -12.58 3.10 -4.04
C ALA A 25 -13.70 2.76 -5.03
N ASP A 26 -14.36 3.77 -5.58
CA ASP A 26 -15.42 3.66 -6.61
C ASP A 26 -14.90 2.97 -7.89
N TRP A 27 -13.62 3.14 -8.24
CA TRP A 27 -13.05 2.43 -9.37
C TRP A 27 -12.98 0.91 -9.16
N ILE A 28 -12.80 0.47 -7.91
CA ILE A 28 -12.48 -0.92 -7.55
C ILE A 28 -13.71 -1.70 -7.12
N ASP A 29 -14.62 -1.08 -6.39
CA ASP A 29 -15.70 -1.80 -5.74
C ASP A 29 -16.86 -2.09 -6.70
N PRO A 30 -17.64 -3.15 -6.45
CA PRO A 30 -18.60 -3.64 -7.44
C PRO A 30 -19.95 -2.92 -7.43
N ASP A 31 -20.14 -1.96 -6.51
CA ASP A 31 -21.37 -1.19 -6.45
C ASP A 31 -21.37 -0.08 -7.51
N ARG A 32 -22.40 0.76 -7.54
CA ARG A 32 -22.48 1.90 -8.46
C ARG A 32 -22.90 3.16 -7.72
N GLU A 33 -22.62 3.19 -6.42
CA GLU A 33 -23.00 4.28 -5.53
C GLU A 33 -21.82 5.25 -5.44
N PRO A 34 -21.89 6.40 -6.12
CA PRO A 34 -20.74 7.30 -6.20
C PRO A 34 -20.41 7.89 -4.82
N ARG A 35 -19.15 7.76 -4.41
CA ARG A 35 -18.57 8.45 -3.24
C ARG A 35 -17.90 9.75 -3.67
N GLY A 36 -17.31 9.76 -4.88
CA GLY A 36 -16.82 10.95 -5.56
C GLY A 36 -17.84 11.56 -6.51
N PHE A 37 -17.59 12.79 -6.97
CA PHE A 37 -18.40 13.40 -8.02
C PHE A 37 -18.13 12.69 -9.37
N ASP A 38 -19.18 12.14 -9.99
CA ASP A 38 -19.15 11.44 -11.28
C ASP A 38 -18.16 10.26 -11.40
N SER A 39 -17.69 9.71 -10.27
CA SER A 39 -16.68 8.63 -10.23
C SER A 39 -17.15 7.27 -10.79
N GLU A 40 -18.45 7.07 -10.95
CA GLU A 40 -19.05 5.82 -11.43
C GLU A 40 -19.29 5.76 -12.94
N ASN A 41 -19.09 6.86 -13.67
CA ASN A 41 -19.46 6.95 -15.09
C ASN A 41 -18.53 6.13 -16.00
N SER A 42 -17.39 5.68 -15.48
CA SER A 42 -16.36 4.89 -16.19
C SER A 42 -15.60 3.92 -15.28
N SER A 43 -16.13 3.63 -14.07
CA SER A 43 -15.49 2.76 -13.09
C SER A 43 -15.32 1.33 -13.61
N LYS A 44 -14.17 0.72 -13.31
CA LYS A 44 -13.89 -0.68 -13.66
C LYS A 44 -14.80 -1.64 -12.89
N ASN A 45 -15.12 -1.31 -11.64
CA ASN A 45 -15.91 -2.13 -10.72
C ASN A 45 -15.32 -3.52 -10.49
N ASP A 46 -13.99 -3.62 -10.53
CA ASP A 46 -13.24 -4.86 -10.34
C ASP A 46 -11.83 -4.55 -9.80
N PHE A 47 -11.17 -5.58 -9.26
CA PHE A 47 -9.82 -5.48 -8.75
C PHE A 47 -8.84 -4.93 -9.79
N LEU A 48 -7.90 -4.11 -9.33
CA LEU A 48 -6.77 -3.66 -10.14
C LEU A 48 -5.87 -4.87 -10.48
N TRP A 49 -5.51 -5.01 -11.76
CA TRP A 49 -4.47 -5.93 -12.23
C TRP A 49 -3.07 -5.36 -12.00
N SER A 50 -2.91 -4.03 -12.03
CA SER A 50 -1.65 -3.36 -11.72
C SER A 50 -1.88 -2.00 -11.06
N THR A 51 -0.87 -1.48 -10.36
CA THR A 51 -0.94 -0.12 -9.80
C THR A 51 -1.00 0.96 -10.88
N ASP A 52 -0.49 0.68 -12.10
CA ASP A 52 -0.53 1.63 -13.22
C ASP A 52 -1.96 1.95 -13.69
N GLU A 53 -2.94 1.09 -13.41
CA GLU A 53 -4.35 1.36 -13.70
C GLU A 53 -4.90 2.57 -12.96
N LEU A 54 -4.26 3.03 -11.88
CA LEU A 54 -4.63 4.28 -11.22
C LEU A 54 -4.54 5.50 -12.16
N LYS A 55 -3.71 5.43 -13.21
CA LYS A 55 -3.61 6.48 -14.24
C LYS A 55 -4.82 6.56 -15.16
N LEU A 56 -5.69 5.55 -15.15
CA LEU A 56 -6.92 5.51 -15.93
C LEU A 56 -8.09 6.17 -15.19
N ILE A 57 -7.91 6.47 -13.90
CA ILE A 57 -8.95 7.06 -13.06
C ILE A 57 -8.96 8.57 -13.27
N ASP A 58 -10.08 9.09 -13.76
CA ASP A 58 -10.28 10.53 -13.91
C ASP A 58 -10.10 11.23 -12.55
N GLY A 59 -9.17 12.19 -12.50
CA GLY A 59 -8.82 12.93 -11.27
C GLY A 59 -7.54 12.44 -10.56
N ILE A 60 -6.92 11.36 -11.03
CA ILE A 60 -5.57 10.95 -10.62
C ILE A 60 -4.56 11.42 -11.66
N ASP A 61 -3.86 12.52 -11.36
CA ASP A 61 -2.81 13.06 -12.21
C ASP A 61 -1.45 12.36 -12.01
N GLU A 62 -0.48 12.70 -12.86
CA GLU A 62 0.86 12.11 -12.82
C GLU A 62 1.58 12.39 -11.48
N GLU A 63 1.41 13.58 -10.90
CA GLU A 63 2.02 13.94 -9.62
C GLU A 63 1.46 13.08 -8.47
N THR A 64 0.13 12.98 -8.39
CA THR A 64 -0.59 12.12 -7.45
C THR A 64 -0.12 10.68 -7.57
N PHE A 65 -0.10 10.15 -8.80
CA PHE A 65 0.31 8.78 -9.06
C PHE A 65 1.74 8.53 -8.54
N HIS A 66 2.68 9.42 -8.83
CA HIS A 66 4.06 9.28 -8.38
C HIS A 66 4.22 9.38 -6.86
N LYS A 67 3.41 10.19 -6.18
CA LYS A 67 3.40 10.27 -4.70
C LYS A 67 2.83 9.01 -4.06
N LEU A 68 1.76 8.45 -4.62
CA LEU A 68 1.05 7.31 -4.03
C LEU A 68 1.74 5.97 -4.31
N ARG A 69 2.23 5.78 -5.55
CA ARG A 69 2.77 4.52 -6.06
C ARG A 69 3.79 3.81 -5.14
N PRO A 70 4.72 4.49 -4.45
CA PRO A 70 5.68 3.82 -3.57
C PRO A 70 5.05 3.09 -2.37
N TYR A 71 3.83 3.44 -1.98
CA TYR A 71 3.21 3.02 -0.72
C TYR A 71 2.03 2.06 -0.88
N ILE A 72 1.72 1.66 -2.11
CA ILE A 72 0.57 0.80 -2.43
C ILE A 72 0.98 -0.41 -3.26
N THR A 73 0.15 -1.46 -3.21
CA THR A 73 0.28 -2.67 -4.04
C THR A 73 -1.11 -3.23 -4.32
N VAL A 74 -1.24 -3.96 -5.43
CA VAL A 74 -2.45 -4.73 -5.79
C VAL A 74 -2.25 -6.23 -5.54
N PHE A 75 -1.07 -6.62 -5.07
CA PHE A 75 -0.68 -8.01 -4.81
C PHE A 75 -0.61 -8.30 -3.31
N GLY A 76 -0.81 -9.57 -2.95
CA GLY A 76 -0.73 -10.08 -1.59
C GLY A 76 -2.08 -10.24 -0.92
N ASN A 77 -2.07 -10.26 0.41
CA ASN A 77 -3.22 -10.68 1.23
C ASN A 77 -3.89 -9.53 2.01
N ASN A 78 -3.77 -8.28 1.53
CA ASN A 78 -4.27 -7.07 2.18
C ASN A 78 -3.71 -6.83 3.60
N GLN A 79 -2.55 -7.40 3.94
CA GLN A 79 -1.86 -7.14 5.21
C GLN A 79 -0.53 -6.40 4.99
N VAL A 80 -0.21 -5.51 5.92
CA VAL A 80 1.04 -4.75 5.92
C VAL A 80 2.11 -5.53 6.67
N ASN A 81 3.27 -5.73 6.04
CA ASN A 81 4.42 -6.28 6.73
C ASN A 81 5.07 -5.22 7.63
N ILE A 82 4.87 -5.31 8.94
CA ILE A 82 5.39 -4.34 9.92
C ILE A 82 6.92 -4.36 10.05
N ASN A 83 7.59 -5.38 9.50
CA ASN A 83 9.05 -5.41 9.46
C ASN A 83 9.63 -4.56 8.32
N THR A 84 8.84 -4.23 7.29
CA THR A 84 9.33 -3.54 6.08
C THR A 84 8.57 -2.27 5.73
N ALA A 85 7.37 -2.06 6.28
CA ALA A 85 6.54 -0.90 5.98
C ALA A 85 7.20 0.43 6.40
N ASP A 86 7.07 1.45 5.57
CA ASP A 86 7.51 2.81 5.85
C ASP A 86 6.50 3.59 6.69
N VAL A 87 6.91 4.76 7.21
CA VAL A 87 6.07 5.61 8.07
C VAL A 87 4.68 5.89 7.47
N PRO A 88 4.52 6.31 6.19
CA PRO A 88 3.19 6.59 5.63
C PRO A 88 2.25 5.37 5.68
N VAL A 89 2.80 4.17 5.43
CA VAL A 89 2.04 2.92 5.45
C VAL A 89 1.69 2.53 6.88
N LEU A 90 2.63 2.67 7.82
CA LEU A 90 2.34 2.42 9.25
C LEU A 90 1.28 3.36 9.80
N LEU A 91 1.28 4.63 9.39
CA LEU A 91 0.26 5.61 9.79
C LEU A 91 -1.15 5.21 9.32
N SER A 92 -1.25 4.59 8.13
CA SER A 92 -2.52 4.11 7.59
C SER A 92 -3.14 2.93 8.37
N LEU A 93 -2.41 2.32 9.31
CA LEU A 93 -2.85 1.12 10.03
C LEU A 93 -3.94 1.34 11.07
N GLY A 94 -4.24 2.59 11.41
CA GLY A 94 -5.31 2.90 12.35
C GLY A 94 -5.53 4.39 12.54
N PRO A 95 -6.71 4.83 13.02
CA PRO A 95 -7.03 6.24 13.22
C PRO A 95 -6.11 6.89 14.25
N ASP A 96 -5.70 6.17 15.30
CA ASP A 96 -4.88 6.69 16.39
C ASP A 96 -3.36 6.56 16.12
N MET A 97 -2.96 6.01 14.98
CA MET A 97 -1.56 5.94 14.59
C MET A 97 -0.98 7.33 14.33
N THR A 98 0.11 7.65 15.02
CA THR A 98 0.86 8.91 14.88
C THR A 98 2.27 8.64 14.34
N GLU A 99 2.96 9.68 13.88
CA GLU A 99 4.35 9.53 13.42
C GLU A 99 5.25 9.03 14.55
N GLU A 100 4.98 9.45 15.79
CA GLU A 100 5.70 8.98 16.96
C GLU A 100 5.52 7.46 17.15
N LEU A 101 4.29 6.95 17.08
CA LEU A 101 4.02 5.52 17.17
C LEU A 101 4.64 4.74 16.01
N ALA A 102 4.55 5.25 14.78
CA ALA A 102 5.17 4.63 13.61
C ALA A 102 6.70 4.55 13.75
N ASN A 103 7.35 5.63 14.23
CA ASN A 103 8.78 5.65 14.48
C ASN A 103 9.18 4.68 15.60
N ARG A 104 8.36 4.55 16.66
CA ARG A 104 8.60 3.53 17.71
C ARG A 104 8.57 2.10 17.16
N ILE A 105 7.67 1.79 16.21
CA ILE A 105 7.67 0.49 15.52
C ILE A 105 8.99 0.29 14.75
N ILE A 106 9.41 1.31 14.00
CA ILE A 106 10.64 1.27 13.20
C ILE A 106 11.87 1.10 14.12
N ASP A 107 11.93 1.82 15.23
CA ASP A 107 13.02 1.72 16.20
C ASP A 107 13.04 0.38 16.93
N TYR A 108 11.87 -0.17 17.27
CA TYR A 108 11.75 -1.50 17.84
C TYR A 108 12.34 -2.56 16.90
N ARG A 109 11.92 -2.57 15.62
CA ARG A 109 12.35 -3.58 14.64
C ARG A 109 13.82 -3.48 14.22
N LYS A 110 14.50 -2.33 14.45
CA LYS A 110 15.95 -2.20 14.22
C LYS A 110 16.77 -3.16 15.08
N ASN A 111 16.32 -3.39 16.32
CA ASN A 111 17.03 -4.24 17.28
C ASN A 111 16.40 -5.64 17.38
N SER A 112 15.07 -5.73 17.25
CA SER A 112 14.33 -6.99 17.34
C SER A 112 13.21 -7.00 16.31
N PRO A 113 13.46 -7.53 15.10
CA PRO A 113 12.41 -7.74 14.11
C PRO A 113 11.25 -8.53 14.71
N PHE A 114 10.02 -8.18 14.33
CA PHE A 114 8.83 -8.87 14.82
C PHE A 114 8.78 -10.28 14.24
N GLU A 115 8.88 -11.31 15.07
CA GLU A 115 8.71 -12.72 14.66
C GLU A 115 7.25 -13.18 14.71
N ASN A 116 6.42 -12.47 15.48
CA ASN A 116 5.01 -12.73 15.65
C ASN A 116 4.27 -11.40 15.67
N LYS A 117 3.17 -11.28 14.92
CA LYS A 117 2.36 -10.05 14.88
C LYS A 117 1.88 -9.60 16.27
N ASN A 118 1.65 -10.54 17.19
CA ASN A 118 1.25 -10.23 18.58
C ASN A 118 2.34 -9.48 19.35
N HIS A 119 3.59 -9.47 18.88
CA HIS A 119 4.66 -8.69 19.52
C HIS A 119 4.49 -7.17 19.33
N ILE A 120 3.60 -6.71 18.45
CA ILE A 120 3.33 -5.28 18.25
C ILE A 120 2.94 -4.56 19.54
N VAL A 121 2.22 -5.24 20.45
CA VAL A 121 1.79 -4.69 21.75
C VAL A 121 2.95 -4.47 22.73
N ARG A 122 4.16 -4.96 22.40
CA ARG A 122 5.39 -4.71 23.19
C ARG A 122 6.03 -3.37 22.87
N VAL A 123 5.61 -2.73 21.78
CA VAL A 123 6.04 -1.36 21.45
C VAL A 123 5.28 -0.41 22.37
N THR A 124 6.01 0.43 23.09
CA THR A 124 5.42 1.40 24.03
C THR A 124 4.39 2.28 23.33
N GLY A 125 3.17 2.34 23.86
CA GLY A 125 2.06 3.11 23.29
C GLY A 125 1.21 2.36 22.25
N LEU A 126 1.53 1.09 21.96
CA LEU A 126 0.73 0.22 21.09
C LEU A 126 0.05 -0.93 21.84
N GLU A 127 -0.09 -0.84 23.15
CA GLU A 127 -0.70 -1.89 23.97
C GLU A 127 -2.17 -2.14 23.56
N ALA A 128 -2.94 -1.07 23.34
CA ALA A 128 -4.31 -1.15 22.84
C ALA A 128 -4.38 -1.11 21.31
N GLU A 129 -3.71 -0.13 20.69
CA GLU A 129 -3.81 0.08 19.23
C GLU A 129 -3.20 -1.07 18.44
N GLY A 130 -2.13 -1.69 18.97
CA GLY A 130 -1.54 -2.88 18.39
C GLY A 130 -2.52 -4.06 18.31
N ILE A 131 -3.47 -4.17 19.25
CA ILE A 131 -4.52 -5.21 19.21
C ILE A 131 -5.50 -4.92 18.07
N ASN A 132 -5.89 -3.66 17.88
CA ASN A 132 -6.86 -3.23 16.86
C ASN A 132 -6.39 -3.49 15.42
N MET A 133 -5.08 -3.59 15.20
CA MET A 133 -4.49 -3.81 13.87
C MET A 133 -4.00 -5.25 13.63
N LEU A 134 -4.20 -6.20 14.56
CA LEU A 134 -3.68 -7.58 14.41
C LEU A 134 -4.22 -8.32 13.18
N ASP A 135 -5.42 -7.98 12.70
CA ASP A 135 -6.01 -8.52 11.46
C ASP A 135 -5.38 -7.91 10.19
N ARG A 136 -4.70 -6.77 10.33
CA ARG A 136 -4.18 -5.94 9.22
C ARG A 136 -2.68 -6.04 9.02
N ILE A 137 -1.97 -6.70 9.94
CA ILE A 137 -0.51 -6.80 9.91
C ILE A 137 -0.03 -8.24 9.71
N THR A 138 1.13 -8.36 9.06
CA THR A 138 1.92 -9.58 8.96
C THR A 138 3.37 -9.29 9.34
N VAL A 139 4.14 -10.35 9.59
CA VAL A 139 5.58 -10.30 9.86
C VAL A 139 6.40 -11.02 8.79
N LYS A 140 5.73 -11.71 7.86
CA LYS A 140 6.35 -12.42 6.74
C LYS A 140 5.83 -11.84 5.43
N ALA A 141 6.74 -11.64 4.48
CA ALA A 141 6.39 -11.37 3.10
C ALA A 141 6.00 -12.67 2.39
N ALA A 142 4.96 -12.62 1.56
CA ALA A 142 4.59 -13.69 0.63
C ALA A 142 4.94 -13.32 -0.82
N ASP A 143 4.93 -12.02 -1.11
CA ASP A 143 5.15 -11.44 -2.44
C ASP A 143 6.37 -10.52 -2.43
N PHE A 144 7.09 -10.50 -3.54
CA PHE A 144 8.32 -9.74 -3.71
C PHE A 144 8.31 -8.99 -5.03
N ARG A 145 8.70 -7.72 -5.00
CA ARG A 145 8.98 -6.91 -6.19
C ARG A 145 10.46 -7.05 -6.53
N ILE A 146 10.76 -7.57 -7.71
CA ILE A 146 12.10 -7.70 -8.26
C ILE A 146 12.27 -6.65 -9.36
N VAL A 147 13.33 -5.86 -9.26
CA VAL A 147 13.75 -4.92 -10.30
C VAL A 147 15.09 -5.37 -10.81
N SER A 148 15.17 -5.73 -12.09
CA SER A 148 16.39 -6.14 -12.77
C SER A 148 16.78 -5.07 -13.78
N GLN A 149 18.04 -4.66 -13.78
CA GLN A 149 18.58 -3.71 -14.75
C GLN A 149 19.76 -4.34 -15.48
N ALA A 150 19.76 -4.26 -16.81
CA ALA A 150 20.84 -4.75 -17.65
C ALA A 150 21.28 -3.67 -18.64
N THR A 151 22.59 -3.61 -18.90
CA THR A 151 23.20 -2.69 -19.85
C THR A 151 24.06 -3.44 -20.84
N ALA A 152 23.83 -3.22 -22.14
CA ALA A 152 24.63 -3.78 -23.23
C ALA A 152 24.96 -2.65 -24.22
N GLY A 153 26.24 -2.28 -24.30
CA GLY A 153 26.66 -1.06 -25.00
C GLY A 153 26.02 0.17 -24.37
N GLU A 154 25.32 0.97 -25.18
CA GLU A 154 24.61 2.18 -24.75
C GLU A 154 23.15 1.91 -24.32
N ILE A 155 22.66 0.67 -24.49
CA ILE A 155 21.27 0.31 -24.20
C ILE A 155 21.18 -0.16 -22.75
N THR A 156 20.31 0.50 -21.97
CA THR A 156 19.88 0.03 -20.65
C THR A 156 18.41 -0.40 -20.72
N ARG A 157 18.10 -1.51 -20.06
CA ARG A 157 16.73 -2.01 -19.86
C ARG A 157 16.49 -2.28 -18.39
N VAL A 158 15.27 -1.97 -17.95
CA VAL A 158 14.81 -2.25 -16.60
C VAL A 158 13.57 -3.13 -16.69
N ILE A 159 13.60 -4.28 -16.03
CA ILE A 159 12.44 -5.16 -15.89
C ILE A 159 11.98 -5.10 -14.44
N GLU A 160 10.69 -4.87 -14.25
CA GLU A 160 10.04 -4.93 -12.95
C GLU A 160 9.07 -6.12 -12.94
N SER A 161 9.18 -7.00 -11.94
CA SER A 161 8.27 -8.14 -11.78
C SER A 161 7.81 -8.31 -10.34
N VAL A 162 6.58 -8.81 -10.16
CA VAL A 162 6.06 -9.24 -8.85
C VAL A 162 5.91 -10.74 -8.85
N VAL A 163 6.50 -11.39 -7.83
CA VAL A 163 6.54 -12.85 -7.69
C VAL A 163 6.12 -13.28 -6.30
N ASP A 164 5.56 -14.48 -6.17
CA ASP A 164 5.37 -15.12 -4.87
C ASP A 164 6.62 -15.88 -4.39
N SER A 165 6.57 -16.38 -3.15
CA SER A 165 7.63 -17.23 -2.57
C SER A 165 7.91 -18.53 -3.33
N SER A 166 7.01 -18.96 -4.22
CA SER A 166 7.15 -20.13 -5.09
C SER A 166 7.67 -19.77 -6.50
N MET A 167 8.07 -18.51 -6.72
CA MET A 167 8.54 -17.96 -8.00
C MET A 167 7.48 -17.91 -9.09
N ASN A 168 6.18 -17.96 -8.75
CA ASN A 168 5.13 -17.66 -9.71
C ASN A 168 5.13 -16.15 -9.99
N ILE A 169 5.15 -15.78 -11.27
CA ILE A 169 5.14 -14.37 -11.70
C ILE A 169 3.68 -13.93 -11.86
N TYR A 170 3.25 -12.96 -11.05
CA TYR A 170 1.92 -12.35 -11.19
C TYR A 170 1.90 -11.21 -12.21
N PHE A 171 3.01 -10.48 -12.32
CA PHE A 171 3.11 -9.30 -13.15
C PHE A 171 4.57 -9.09 -13.56
N TRP A 172 4.78 -8.61 -14.78
CA TRP A 172 6.05 -8.04 -15.19
C TRP A 172 5.85 -6.94 -16.24
N ARG A 173 6.81 -6.02 -16.31
CA ARG A 173 6.90 -5.00 -17.36
C ARG A 173 8.35 -4.67 -17.68
N GLU A 174 8.60 -4.27 -18.92
CA GLU A 174 9.84 -3.66 -19.37
C GLU A 174 9.66 -2.14 -19.38
N GLY A 175 10.64 -1.42 -18.83
CA GLY A 175 10.75 0.04 -18.87
C GLY A 175 11.84 0.54 -19.80
#